data_AF-Q0CS02-F1
#
_entry.id   AF-Q0CS02-F1
#
_cell.length_a   1.000
_cell.length_b   1.000
_cell.length_c   1.000
_cell.angle_alpha   90.00
_cell.angle_beta   90.00
_cell.angle_gamma   90.00
#
_symmetry.space_group_name_H-M   'P 1'
#
loop_
_entity.id
_entity.type
_entity.pdbx_description
1 polymer ?
#
loop_
_entity_poly.entity_id
_entity_poly.type
_entity_poly.pdbx_seq_one_letter_code
_entity_poly.pdbx_strand_id
1 'polypeptide(L)'
;MQLIKLRGGLETLFHSTEYMRPALLYLMVVGVMGNTTSPPSQQIHITSQNRILPLIEEMYGEGLFPALLCPPQLFIKIAEINQFRYETDRLEIISDDTRDAAHRLLEDIERFAPQDWSDSAPNNQEDWLVLGSVYQSAVLIYCIASLQSLSVLPSTSELNATRAAHGHSLLNLLKKALLLPQMRKCMLWPLVVAGMETGRAAAPSRQFVGHELRIMSQDLGTPIASSANTVLQRFWSSGKDTWDDCFDRPCAFVT
;
A
#
# COMPACT_ATOMS: atom_id res chain seq x y z
N MET A 1 9.22 -14.67 -13.61
CA MET A 1 9.58 -13.58 -14.55
C MET A 1 10.20 -14.04 -15.88
N GLN A 2 11.05 -15.08 -15.93
CA GLN A 2 11.69 -15.52 -17.20
C GLN A 2 10.69 -15.91 -18.30
N LEU A 3 9.60 -16.61 -17.97
CA LEU A 3 8.56 -16.97 -18.95
C LEU A 3 7.87 -15.75 -19.61
N ILE A 4 7.64 -14.68 -18.84
CA ILE A 4 7.07 -13.43 -19.35
C ILE A 4 8.06 -12.75 -20.30
N LYS A 5 9.35 -12.71 -19.93
CA LYS A 5 10.41 -12.17 -20.80
C LYS A 5 10.51 -12.93 -22.13
N LEU A 6 10.40 -14.26 -22.11
CA LEU A 6 10.41 -15.10 -23.32
C LEU A 6 9.20 -14.84 -24.25
N ARG A 7 8.13 -14.22 -23.75
CA ARG A 7 6.93 -13.85 -24.51
C ARG A 7 6.90 -12.38 -24.93
N GLY A 8 8.03 -11.68 -24.85
CA GLY A 8 8.16 -10.26 -25.22
C GLY A 8 7.93 -9.29 -24.07
N GLY A 9 7.64 -9.77 -22.85
CA GLY A 9 7.42 -8.95 -21.67
C GLY A 9 5.94 -8.87 -21.26
N LEU A 10 5.69 -8.18 -20.14
CA LEU A 10 4.36 -8.08 -19.55
C LEU A 10 3.38 -7.36 -20.48
N GLU A 11 3.82 -6.22 -21.02
CA GLU A 11 3.03 -5.38 -21.91
C GLU A 11 2.62 -6.13 -23.19
N THR A 12 3.56 -6.79 -23.85
CA THR A 12 3.26 -7.60 -25.05
C THR A 12 2.27 -8.71 -24.75
N LEU A 13 2.40 -9.38 -23.60
CA LEU A 13 1.44 -10.41 -23.18
C LEU A 13 0.05 -9.83 -22.90
N PHE A 14 -0.03 -8.68 -22.24
CA PHE A 14 -1.29 -8.00 -21.92
C PHE A 14 -2.07 -7.60 -23.19
N HIS A 15 -1.36 -7.12 -24.21
CA HIS A 15 -1.95 -6.71 -25.48
C HIS A 15 -2.29 -7.88 -26.40
N SER A 16 -1.47 -8.94 -26.40
CA SER A 16 -1.65 -10.08 -27.32
C SER A 16 -2.66 -11.12 -26.82
N THR A 17 -2.96 -11.15 -25.52
CA THR A 17 -3.67 -12.25 -24.90
C THR A 17 -4.75 -11.78 -23.93
N GLU A 18 -5.94 -11.46 -24.45
CA GLU A 18 -7.04 -10.89 -23.67
C GLU A 18 -7.46 -11.74 -22.46
N TYR A 19 -7.55 -13.07 -22.62
CA TYR A 19 -7.93 -13.98 -21.54
C TYR A 19 -6.91 -14.04 -20.39
N MET A 20 -5.67 -13.57 -20.61
CA MET A 20 -4.65 -13.49 -19.56
C MET A 20 -4.70 -12.17 -18.79
N ARG A 21 -5.41 -11.15 -19.26
CA ARG A 21 -5.42 -9.80 -18.65
C ARG A 21 -5.71 -9.84 -17.14
N PRO A 22 -6.72 -10.57 -16.63
CA PRO A 22 -6.97 -10.62 -15.18
C PRO A 22 -5.80 -11.22 -14.39
N ALA A 23 -5.13 -12.25 -14.92
CA ALA A 23 -3.98 -12.88 -14.27
C ALA A 23 -2.73 -11.98 -14.31
N LEU A 24 -2.53 -11.25 -15.41
CA LEU A 24 -1.44 -10.28 -15.53
C LEU A 24 -1.66 -9.06 -14.63
N LEU A 25 -2.91 -8.61 -14.49
CA LEU A 25 -3.30 -7.57 -13.53
C LEU A 25 -3.08 -8.04 -12.10
N TYR A 26 -3.49 -9.27 -11.75
CA TYR A 26 -3.22 -9.83 -10.43
C TYR A 26 -1.72 -9.88 -10.13
N LEU A 27 -0.90 -10.31 -11.11
CA LEU A 27 0.55 -10.31 -10.98
C LEU A 27 1.11 -8.90 -10.74
N MET A 28 0.59 -7.90 -11.44
CA MET A 28 0.95 -6.49 -11.24
C MET A 28 0.62 -6.03 -9.83
N VAL A 29 -0.62 -6.27 -9.38
CA VAL A 29 -1.09 -5.92 -8.03
C VAL A 29 -0.23 -6.60 -6.97
N VAL A 30 0.04 -7.90 -7.10
CA VAL A 30 0.88 -8.64 -6.16
C VAL A 30 2.30 -8.07 -6.12
N GLY A 31 2.90 -7.72 -7.26
CA GLY A 31 4.25 -7.16 -7.27
C GLY A 31 4.31 -5.75 -6.68
N VAL A 32 3.38 -4.85 -7.02
CA VAL A 32 3.31 -3.50 -6.45
C VAL A 32 3.04 -3.55 -4.94
N MET A 33 2.10 -4.38 -4.51
CA MET A 33 1.74 -4.47 -3.09
C MET A 33 2.81 -5.21 -2.28
N GLY A 34 3.47 -6.22 -2.86
CA GLY A 34 4.63 -6.88 -2.25
C GLY A 34 5.82 -5.94 -2.06
N ASN A 35 5.96 -4.96 -2.95
CA ASN A 35 6.99 -3.93 -2.88
C ASN A 35 6.78 -2.91 -1.74
N THR A 36 5.57 -2.79 -1.22
CA THR A 36 5.31 -1.95 -0.04
C THR A 36 5.98 -2.49 1.21
N THR A 37 6.24 -3.80 1.28
CA THR A 37 6.82 -4.48 2.44
C THR A 37 8.21 -5.06 2.17
N SER A 38 8.75 -4.87 0.96
CA SER A 38 10.13 -5.26 0.68
C SER A 38 11.11 -4.19 1.17
N PRO A 39 12.33 -4.60 1.56
CA PRO A 39 13.46 -3.70 1.63
C PRO A 39 13.67 -3.02 0.27
N PRO A 40 14.12 -1.75 0.24
CA PRO A 40 14.36 -1.01 -0.99
C PRO A 40 15.27 -1.74 -2.00
N SER A 41 16.29 -2.46 -1.51
CA SER A 41 17.21 -3.27 -2.32
C SER A 41 16.62 -4.59 -2.86
N GLN A 42 15.43 -4.99 -2.42
CA GLN A 42 14.81 -6.29 -2.73
C GLN A 42 13.43 -6.15 -3.41
N GLN A 43 13.25 -5.07 -4.17
CA GLN A 43 12.02 -4.78 -4.90
C GLN A 43 11.80 -5.80 -6.04
N ILE A 44 10.55 -6.23 -6.21
CA ILE A 44 10.08 -7.09 -7.29
C ILE A 44 9.95 -6.26 -8.57
N HIS A 45 10.70 -6.64 -9.60
CA HIS A 45 10.65 -5.99 -10.91
C HIS A 45 9.76 -6.78 -11.89
N ILE A 46 8.54 -6.30 -12.10
CA ILE A 46 7.54 -6.92 -12.99
C ILE A 46 7.80 -6.54 -14.46
N THR A 47 8.16 -5.28 -14.68
CA THR A 47 8.56 -4.70 -15.97
C THR A 47 9.69 -3.71 -15.73
N SER A 48 10.17 -3.03 -16.77
CA SER A 48 11.15 -1.96 -16.63
C SER A 48 10.57 -0.77 -15.85
N GLN A 49 11.41 -0.09 -15.06
CA GLN A 49 10.97 0.99 -14.15
C GLN A 49 10.25 2.11 -14.88
N ASN A 50 10.78 2.54 -16.02
CA ASN A 50 10.15 3.57 -16.86
C ASN A 50 8.80 3.17 -17.46
N ARG A 51 8.41 1.89 -17.40
CA ARG A 51 7.14 1.39 -17.95
C ARG A 51 6.13 1.01 -16.87
N ILE A 52 6.49 1.00 -15.59
CA ILE A 52 5.58 0.49 -14.55
C ILE A 52 4.35 1.37 -14.38
N LEU A 53 4.52 2.69 -14.27
CA LEU A 53 3.40 3.61 -14.02
C LEU A 53 2.41 3.69 -15.21
N PRO A 54 2.87 3.88 -16.47
CA PRO A 54 1.95 3.88 -17.62
C PRO A 54 1.21 2.55 -17.77
N LEU A 55 1.88 1.43 -17.47
CA LEU A 55 1.27 0.12 -17.57
C LEU A 55 0.26 -0.13 -16.44
N ILE A 56 0.48 0.42 -15.24
CA ILE A 56 -0.52 0.39 -14.16
C ILE A 56 -1.77 1.17 -14.56
N GLU A 57 -1.59 2.38 -15.09
CA GLU A 57 -2.71 3.22 -15.55
C GLU A 57 -3.57 2.48 -16.60
N GLU A 58 -2.92 1.82 -17.55
CA GLU A 58 -3.59 1.01 -18.57
C GLU A 58 -4.26 -0.25 -17.99
N MET A 59 -3.55 -1.02 -17.17
CA MET A 59 -4.00 -2.35 -16.74
C MET A 59 -5.00 -2.30 -15.58
N TYR A 60 -4.86 -1.36 -14.65
CA TYR A 60 -5.69 -1.25 -13.45
C TYR A 60 -7.00 -0.49 -13.70
N GLY A 61 -7.01 0.40 -14.70
CA GLY A 61 -8.22 1.08 -15.17
C GLY A 61 -8.99 1.80 -14.05
N GLU A 62 -10.28 1.50 -13.92
CA GLU A 62 -11.18 2.12 -12.94
C GLU A 62 -10.96 1.66 -11.48
N GLY A 63 -10.00 0.75 -11.23
CA GLY A 63 -9.66 0.30 -9.87
C GLY A 63 -10.65 -0.67 -9.24
N LEU A 64 -11.53 -1.23 -10.07
CA LEU A 64 -12.48 -2.27 -9.71
C LEU A 64 -11.84 -3.66 -9.82
N PHE A 65 -10.88 -3.95 -8.94
CA PHE A 65 -10.25 -5.26 -8.88
C PHE A 65 -10.62 -6.00 -7.58
N PRO A 66 -11.21 -7.21 -7.63
CA PRO A 66 -11.73 -7.88 -6.42
C PRO A 66 -10.72 -8.11 -5.29
N ALA A 67 -9.43 -8.19 -5.64
CA ALA A 67 -8.32 -8.38 -4.69
C ALA A 67 -7.86 -7.09 -4.01
N LEU A 68 -8.15 -5.93 -4.61
CA LEU A 68 -7.69 -4.62 -4.20
C LEU A 68 -8.65 -3.56 -4.75
N LEU A 69 -9.45 -2.96 -3.87
CA LEU A 69 -10.32 -1.81 -4.21
C LEU A 69 -9.63 -0.49 -3.86
N CYS A 70 -8.41 -0.30 -4.36
CA CYS A 70 -7.67 0.95 -4.19
C CYS A 70 -8.07 1.94 -5.29
N PRO A 71 -8.32 3.23 -4.97
CA PRO A 71 -8.49 4.26 -5.99
C PRO A 71 -7.30 4.27 -6.98
N PRO A 72 -7.51 4.32 -8.30
CA PRO A 72 -6.43 4.24 -9.28
C PRO A 72 -5.31 5.25 -9.06
N GLN A 73 -5.65 6.51 -8.72
CA GLN A 73 -4.64 7.53 -8.46
C GLN A 73 -3.75 7.17 -7.26
N LEU A 74 -4.34 6.61 -6.21
CA LEU A 74 -3.59 6.17 -5.03
C LEU A 74 -2.76 4.91 -5.30
N PHE A 75 -3.24 3.99 -6.15
CA PHE A 75 -2.47 2.81 -6.53
C PHE A 75 -1.22 3.18 -7.34
N ILE A 76 -1.34 4.16 -8.24
CA ILE A 76 -0.18 4.75 -8.94
C ILE A 76 0.79 5.37 -7.93
N LYS A 77 0.30 6.13 -6.94
CA LYS A 77 1.15 6.72 -5.89
C LYS A 77 1.87 5.65 -5.05
N ILE A 78 1.24 4.51 -4.75
CA ILE A 78 1.92 3.38 -4.10
C ILE A 78 3.11 2.89 -4.94
N ALA A 79 2.92 2.73 -6.26
CA ALA A 79 3.98 2.32 -7.17
C ALA A 79 5.08 3.37 -7.30
N GLU A 80 4.73 4.67 -7.34
CA GLU A 80 5.69 5.78 -7.31
C GLU A 80 6.53 5.76 -6.03
N ILE A 81 5.92 5.58 -4.85
CA ILE A 81 6.65 5.44 -3.57
C ILE A 81 7.63 4.25 -3.63
N ASN A 82 7.20 3.10 -4.16
CA ASN A 82 8.06 1.92 -4.28
C ASN A 82 9.27 2.17 -5.18
N GLN A 83 9.06 2.80 -6.35
CA GLN A 83 10.13 3.17 -7.27
C GLN A 83 11.08 4.17 -6.62
N PHE A 84 10.54 5.17 -5.95
CA PHE A 84 11.31 6.19 -5.26
C PHE A 84 12.18 5.61 -4.14
N ARG A 85 11.64 4.66 -3.34
CA ARG A 85 12.40 3.90 -2.34
C ARG A 85 13.56 3.14 -2.99
N TYR A 86 13.31 2.42 -4.09
CA TYR A 86 14.34 1.68 -4.82
C TYR A 86 15.46 2.59 -5.36
N GLU A 87 15.08 3.73 -5.95
CA GLU A 87 16.04 4.68 -6.54
C GLU A 87 16.90 5.34 -5.46
N THR A 88 16.28 5.73 -4.34
CA THR A 88 16.95 6.36 -3.20
C THR A 88 18.00 5.44 -2.58
N ASP A 89 17.70 4.15 -2.40
CA ASP A 89 18.63 3.17 -1.82
C ASP A 89 19.95 3.04 -2.59
N ARG A 90 19.96 3.48 -3.86
CA ARG A 90 21.12 3.44 -4.74
C ARG A 90 21.88 4.77 -4.80
N LEU A 91 21.39 5.81 -4.13
CA LEU A 91 22.06 7.10 -4.05
C LEU A 91 23.10 7.08 -2.93
N GLU A 92 24.29 7.61 -3.21
CA GLU A 92 25.32 7.82 -2.18
C GLU A 92 24.99 9.02 -1.28
N ILE A 93 24.30 10.03 -1.83
CA ILE A 93 23.94 11.27 -1.14
C ILE A 93 22.50 11.65 -1.52
N ILE A 94 21.67 11.89 -0.50
CA ILE A 94 20.31 12.42 -0.68
C ILE A 94 20.42 13.93 -0.90
N SER A 95 20.11 14.38 -2.11
CA SER A 95 20.09 15.81 -2.48
C SER A 95 18.81 16.50 -2.02
N ASP A 96 18.81 17.83 -2.01
CA ASP A 96 17.60 18.62 -1.75
C ASP A 96 16.52 18.37 -2.82
N ASP A 97 16.91 18.15 -4.09
CA ASP A 97 15.96 17.77 -5.15
C ASP A 97 15.22 16.47 -4.84
N THR A 98 15.91 15.47 -4.25
CA THR A 98 15.28 14.22 -3.81
C THR A 98 14.31 14.48 -2.66
N ARG A 99 14.66 15.34 -1.70
CA ARG A 99 13.75 15.70 -0.61
C ARG A 99 12.52 16.45 -1.14
N ASP A 100 12.71 17.38 -2.06
CA ASP A 100 11.61 18.13 -2.68
C ASP A 100 10.69 17.21 -3.48
N ALA A 101 11.24 16.20 -4.17
CA ALA A 101 10.44 15.19 -4.85
C ALA A 101 9.59 14.35 -3.86
N ALA A 102 10.15 14.00 -2.70
CA ALA A 102 9.40 13.29 -1.67
C ALA A 102 8.27 14.15 -1.07
N HIS A 103 8.50 15.45 -0.86
CA HIS A 103 7.44 16.37 -0.40
C HIS A 103 6.35 16.55 -1.46
N ARG A 104 6.70 16.68 -2.75
CA ARG A 104 5.70 16.72 -3.83
C ARG A 104 4.85 15.46 -3.87
N LEU A 105 5.46 14.28 -3.68
CA LEU A 105 4.73 13.02 -3.61
C LEU A 105 3.71 13.01 -2.45
N LEU A 106 4.12 13.52 -1.29
CA LEU A 106 3.23 13.67 -0.13
C LEU A 106 2.06 14.61 -0.44
N GLU A 107 2.34 15.81 -0.95
CA GLU A 107 1.32 16.79 -1.31
C GLU A 107 0.31 16.25 -2.35
N ASP A 108 0.78 15.48 -3.33
CA ASP A 108 -0.10 14.87 -4.34
C ASP A 108 -1.06 13.86 -3.73
N ILE A 109 -0.62 13.09 -2.73
CA ILE A 109 -1.48 12.14 -2.02
C ILE A 109 -2.48 12.89 -1.12
N GLU A 110 -2.07 13.99 -0.49
CA GLU A 110 -2.97 14.85 0.31
C GLU A 110 -4.03 15.53 -0.56
N ARG A 111 -3.69 15.92 -1.79
CA ARG A 111 -4.61 16.51 -2.77
C ARG A 111 -5.66 15.54 -3.30
N PHE A 112 -5.47 14.24 -3.17
CA PHE A 112 -6.51 13.28 -3.52
C PHE A 112 -7.77 13.58 -2.70
N ALA A 113 -8.90 13.77 -3.38
CA ALA A 113 -10.19 14.03 -2.75
C ALA A 113 -11.05 12.75 -2.79
N PRO A 114 -11.21 12.04 -1.65
CA PRO A 114 -12.06 10.85 -1.59
C PRO A 114 -13.50 11.11 -2.05
N GLN A 115 -14.01 12.32 -1.84
CA GLN A 115 -15.34 12.77 -2.26
C GLN A 115 -15.48 12.72 -3.78
N ASP A 116 -14.60 13.40 -4.51
CA ASP A 116 -14.63 13.45 -5.98
C ASP A 116 -14.59 12.05 -6.61
N TRP A 117 -13.81 11.15 -6.01
CA TRP A 117 -13.77 9.75 -6.44
C TRP A 117 -15.07 9.02 -6.11
N SER A 118 -15.61 9.18 -4.90
CA SER A 118 -16.86 8.53 -4.48
C SER A 118 -18.08 8.98 -5.26
N ASP A 119 -18.10 10.22 -5.75
CA ASP A 119 -19.20 10.80 -6.53
C ASP A 119 -19.33 10.14 -7.91
N SER A 120 -18.24 9.54 -8.41
CA SER A 120 -18.23 8.76 -9.65
C SER A 120 -18.78 7.33 -9.49
N ALA A 121 -19.03 6.88 -8.26
CA ALA A 121 -19.45 5.52 -8.00
C ALA A 121 -20.92 5.27 -8.35
N PRO A 122 -21.25 4.12 -8.98
CA PRO A 122 -22.60 3.87 -9.48
C PRO A 122 -23.65 3.68 -8.37
N ASN A 123 -23.25 3.30 -7.14
CA ASN A 123 -24.11 3.13 -5.96
C ASN A 123 -23.29 3.20 -4.65
N ASN A 124 -23.96 3.48 -3.53
CA ASN A 124 -23.40 3.49 -2.15
C ASN A 124 -22.23 4.47 -1.94
N GLN A 125 -22.39 5.72 -2.39
CA GLN A 125 -21.38 6.79 -2.27
C GLN A 125 -20.71 6.87 -0.88
N GLU A 126 -21.46 6.65 0.21
CA GLU A 126 -20.90 6.63 1.57
C GLU A 126 -19.85 5.52 1.78
N ASP A 127 -20.12 4.31 1.30
CA ASP A 127 -19.17 3.19 1.40
C ASP A 127 -17.90 3.50 0.59
N TRP A 128 -18.05 4.08 -0.60
CA TRP A 128 -16.95 4.50 -1.47
C TRP A 128 -16.13 5.63 -0.87
N LEU A 129 -16.77 6.59 -0.21
CA LEU A 129 -16.10 7.66 0.51
C LEU A 129 -15.25 7.10 1.66
N VAL A 130 -15.78 6.14 2.42
CA VAL A 130 -15.03 5.44 3.47
C VAL A 130 -13.83 4.72 2.86
N LEU A 131 -14.02 3.98 1.77
CA LEU A 131 -12.97 3.25 1.07
C LEU A 131 -11.84 4.17 0.58
N GLY A 132 -12.19 5.27 -0.10
CA GLY A 132 -11.23 6.26 -0.59
C GLY A 132 -10.44 6.89 0.55
N SER A 133 -11.12 7.21 1.65
CA SER A 133 -10.53 7.81 2.85
C SER A 133 -9.59 6.83 3.59
N VAL A 134 -9.93 5.54 3.64
CA VAL A 134 -9.07 4.47 4.18
C VAL A 134 -7.78 4.41 3.37
N TYR A 135 -7.88 4.31 2.05
CA TYR A 135 -6.69 4.19 1.20
C TYR A 135 -5.84 5.44 1.23
N GLN A 136 -6.43 6.64 1.21
CA GLN A 136 -5.65 7.88 1.30
C GLN A 136 -4.83 7.92 2.60
N SER A 137 -5.47 7.66 3.75
CA SER A 137 -4.78 7.66 5.04
C SER A 137 -3.68 6.60 5.09
N ALA A 138 -3.94 5.40 4.56
CA ALA A 138 -2.95 4.32 4.52
C ALA A 138 -1.75 4.67 3.62
N VAL A 139 -1.99 5.27 2.45
CA VAL A 139 -0.92 5.68 1.52
C VAL A 139 -0.09 6.83 2.08
N LEU A 140 -0.71 7.79 2.78
CA LEU A 140 0.02 8.86 3.48
C LEU A 140 0.95 8.31 4.57
N ILE A 141 0.43 7.40 5.41
CA ILE A 141 1.25 6.76 6.44
C ILE A 141 2.41 5.97 5.79
N TYR A 142 2.12 5.21 4.73
CA TYR A 142 3.14 4.47 3.99
C TYR A 142 4.22 5.41 3.43
N CYS A 143 3.81 6.49 2.74
CA CYS A 143 4.72 7.49 2.19
C CYS A 143 5.65 8.07 3.27
N ILE A 144 5.06 8.60 4.35
CA ILE A 144 5.84 9.24 5.42
C ILE A 144 6.77 8.22 6.10
N ALA A 145 6.23 7.10 6.57
CA ALA A 145 7.00 6.13 7.37
C ALA A 145 8.11 5.45 6.56
N SER A 146 7.84 5.08 5.30
CA SER A 146 8.82 4.39 4.47
C SER A 146 9.93 5.32 3.98
N LEU A 147 9.62 6.59 3.66
CA LEU A 147 10.63 7.56 3.24
C LEU A 147 11.42 8.15 4.42
N GLN A 148 10.84 8.18 5.63
CA GLN A 148 11.58 8.47 6.87
C GLN A 148 12.56 7.35 7.21
N SER A 149 12.21 6.09 6.93
CA SER A 149 13.11 4.94 7.16
C SER A 149 14.37 5.03 6.29
N LEU A 150 14.27 5.65 5.11
CA LEU A 150 15.39 5.95 4.22
C LEU A 150 16.07 7.29 4.50
N SER A 151 15.66 8.03 5.54
CA SER A 151 16.16 9.38 5.84
C SER A 151 15.96 10.42 4.70
N VAL A 152 15.05 10.16 3.74
CA VAL A 152 14.70 11.13 2.70
C VAL A 152 13.77 12.18 3.27
N LEU A 153 12.67 11.74 3.86
CA LEU A 153 11.83 12.63 4.64
C LEU A 153 12.41 12.76 6.05
N PRO A 154 12.59 13.99 6.55
CA PRO A 154 13.08 14.18 7.91
C PRO A 154 12.03 13.73 8.93
N SER A 155 12.49 13.31 10.11
CA SER A 155 11.60 12.99 11.24
C SER A 155 11.19 14.24 12.02
N THR A 156 10.59 15.23 11.34
CA THR A 156 10.14 16.49 11.96
C THR A 156 8.87 16.29 12.79
N SER A 157 8.63 17.19 13.74
CA SER A 157 7.40 17.17 14.55
C SER A 157 6.14 17.31 13.68
N GLU A 158 6.20 18.06 12.59
CA GLU A 158 5.07 18.29 11.68
C GLU A 158 4.70 17.00 10.95
N LEU A 159 5.65 16.35 10.27
CA LEU A 159 5.41 15.11 9.54
C LEU A 159 4.96 13.97 10.48
N ASN A 160 5.55 13.90 11.67
CA ASN A 160 5.14 12.93 12.68
C ASN A 160 3.71 13.20 13.20
N ALA A 161 3.31 14.46 13.34
CA ALA A 161 1.95 14.82 13.72
C ALA A 161 0.95 14.48 12.61
N THR A 162 1.28 14.78 11.34
CA THR A 162 0.48 14.40 10.17
C THR A 162 0.31 12.88 10.11
N ARG A 163 1.39 12.12 10.23
CA ARG A 163 1.36 10.65 10.25
C ARG A 163 0.47 10.11 11.37
N ALA A 164 0.61 10.65 12.59
CA ALA A 164 -0.20 10.24 13.74
C ALA A 164 -1.70 10.57 13.56
N ALA A 165 -2.02 11.73 12.98
CA ALA A 165 -3.39 12.13 12.67
C ALA A 165 -4.04 11.16 11.66
N HIS A 166 -3.32 10.81 10.58
CA HIS A 166 -3.78 9.81 9.63
C HIS A 166 -3.85 8.41 10.25
N GLY A 167 -2.95 8.05 11.17
CA GLY A 167 -3.02 6.81 11.94
C GLY A 167 -4.31 6.69 12.75
N HIS A 168 -4.70 7.77 13.42
CA HIS A 168 -5.95 7.82 14.17
C HIS A 168 -7.18 7.74 13.25
N SER A 169 -7.19 8.52 12.17
CA SER A 169 -8.26 8.51 11.17
C SER A 169 -8.41 7.13 10.52
N LEU A 170 -7.30 6.51 10.11
CA LEU A 170 -7.28 5.18 9.49
C LEU A 170 -7.90 4.12 10.40
N LEU A 171 -7.54 4.09 11.69
CA LEU A 171 -8.15 3.16 12.64
C LEU A 171 -9.66 3.34 12.78
N ASN A 172 -10.14 4.59 12.82
CA ASN A 172 -11.57 4.87 12.93
C ASN A 172 -12.32 4.51 11.64
N LEU A 173 -11.72 4.76 10.48
CA LEU A 173 -12.27 4.38 9.18
C LEU A 173 -12.31 2.85 9.00
N LEU A 174 -11.25 2.14 9.41
CA LEU A 174 -11.20 0.68 9.37
C LEU A 174 -12.30 0.03 10.20
N LYS A 175 -12.60 0.57 11.39
CA LYS A 175 -13.73 0.09 12.21
C LYS A 175 -15.07 0.17 11.48
N LYS A 176 -15.24 1.13 10.56
CA LYS A 176 -16.45 1.25 9.72
C LYS A 176 -16.37 0.30 8.52
N ALA A 177 -15.26 0.36 7.78
CA ALA A 177 -15.08 -0.41 6.54
C ALA A 177 -15.14 -1.93 6.76
N LEU A 178 -14.66 -2.42 7.91
CA LEU A 178 -14.66 -3.85 8.23
C LEU A 178 -16.04 -4.41 8.58
N LEU A 179 -17.01 -3.54 8.89
CA LEU A 179 -18.42 -3.93 9.06
C LEU A 179 -19.12 -4.16 7.72
N LEU A 180 -18.53 -3.71 6.61
CA LEU A 180 -19.05 -3.87 5.25
C LEU A 180 -18.49 -5.18 4.64
N PRO A 181 -19.30 -6.23 4.48
CA PRO A 181 -18.80 -7.53 4.02
C PRO A 181 -18.12 -7.47 2.65
N GLN A 182 -18.61 -6.61 1.76
CA GLN A 182 -18.08 -6.41 0.41
C GLN A 182 -16.70 -5.74 0.39
N MET A 183 -16.35 -4.97 1.42
CA MET A 183 -15.08 -4.23 1.49
C MET A 183 -14.03 -4.93 2.35
N ARG A 184 -14.47 -5.79 3.28
CA ARG A 184 -13.62 -6.43 4.29
C ARG A 184 -12.34 -7.04 3.72
N LYS A 185 -12.44 -7.77 2.61
CA LYS A 185 -11.28 -8.44 1.98
C LYS A 185 -10.22 -7.44 1.48
N CYS A 186 -10.66 -6.30 0.97
CA CYS A 186 -9.77 -5.25 0.46
C CYS A 186 -9.11 -4.42 1.56
N MET A 187 -9.44 -4.66 2.83
CA MET A 187 -8.89 -3.93 3.98
C MET A 187 -7.60 -4.57 4.53
N LEU A 188 -7.11 -5.66 3.94
CA LEU A 188 -5.93 -6.36 4.43
C LEU A 188 -4.69 -5.44 4.49
N TRP A 189 -4.30 -4.82 3.38
CA TRP A 189 -3.14 -3.92 3.37
C TRP A 189 -3.36 -2.68 4.27
N PRO A 190 -4.50 -1.97 4.22
CA PRO A 190 -4.77 -0.89 5.18
C PRO A 190 -4.69 -1.31 6.66
N LEU A 191 -5.12 -2.53 7.01
CA LEU A 191 -4.95 -3.08 8.36
C LEU A 191 -3.48 -3.30 8.73
N VAL A 192 -2.67 -3.77 7.77
CA VAL A 192 -1.22 -3.92 7.97
C VAL A 192 -0.55 -2.56 8.21
N VAL A 193 -0.90 -1.53 7.44
CA VAL A 193 -0.41 -0.16 7.63
C VAL A 193 -0.79 0.37 9.01
N ALA A 194 -2.06 0.22 9.42
CA ALA A 194 -2.52 0.61 10.75
C ALA A 194 -1.80 -0.17 11.87
N GLY A 195 -1.49 -1.45 11.63
CA GLY A 195 -0.71 -2.28 12.54
C GLY A 195 0.70 -1.76 12.76
N MET A 196 1.39 -1.34 11.70
CA MET A 196 2.72 -0.73 11.78
C MET A 196 2.65 0.59 12.57
N GLU A 197 1.70 1.48 12.23
CA GLU A 197 1.56 2.78 12.90
C GLU A 197 1.22 2.64 14.39
N THR A 198 0.50 1.59 14.78
CA THR A 198 0.16 1.31 16.19
C THR A 198 1.31 0.68 17.01
N GLY A 199 2.49 0.50 16.42
CA GLY A 199 3.69 0.00 17.10
C GLY A 199 4.09 0.81 18.34
N ARG A 200 3.69 2.08 18.43
CA ARG A 200 3.85 2.95 19.63
C ARG A 200 2.56 3.25 20.37
N ALA A 201 1.41 2.88 19.80
CA ALA A 201 0.10 3.19 20.38
C ALA A 201 -0.26 2.27 21.56
N ALA A 202 -1.30 2.68 22.30
CA ALA A 202 -1.85 1.93 23.42
C ALA A 202 -2.31 0.51 23.00
N ALA A 203 -2.25 -0.43 23.95
CA ALA A 203 -2.62 -1.83 23.76
C ALA A 203 -3.97 -2.08 23.04
N PRO A 204 -5.05 -1.28 23.24
CA PRO A 204 -6.32 -1.51 22.56
C PRO A 204 -6.26 -1.46 21.03
N SER A 205 -5.44 -0.57 20.46
CA SER A 205 -5.33 -0.44 19.00
C SER A 205 -4.63 -1.66 18.38
N ARG A 206 -3.58 -2.16 19.04
CA ARG A 206 -2.88 -3.40 18.61
C ARG A 206 -3.80 -4.61 18.73
N GLN A 207 -4.58 -4.69 19.80
CA GLN A 207 -5.56 -5.76 19.99
C GLN A 207 -6.63 -5.75 18.91
N PHE A 208 -7.15 -4.57 18.54
CA PHE A 208 -8.10 -4.43 17.44
C PHE A 208 -7.52 -4.95 16.12
N VAL A 209 -6.34 -4.48 15.71
CA VAL A 209 -5.71 -4.90 14.45
C VAL A 209 -5.45 -6.42 14.44
N GLY A 210 -4.89 -6.96 15.51
CA GLY A 210 -4.63 -8.40 15.62
C GLY A 210 -5.89 -9.25 15.62
N HIS A 211 -6.98 -8.75 16.23
CA HIS A 211 -8.28 -9.41 16.21
C HIS A 211 -8.86 -9.49 14.79
N GLU A 212 -8.87 -8.36 14.07
CA GLU A 212 -9.43 -8.29 12.72
C GLU A 212 -8.63 -9.12 11.71
N LEU A 213 -7.29 -9.13 11.80
CA LEU A 213 -6.44 -9.99 10.97
C LEU A 213 -6.70 -11.48 11.21
N ARG A 214 -6.98 -11.87 12.46
CA ARG A 214 -7.32 -13.26 12.79
C ARG A 214 -8.68 -13.65 12.21
N ILE A 215 -9.70 -12.79 12.32
CA ILE A 215 -11.00 -13.05 11.68
C ILE A 215 -10.82 -13.16 10.16
N MET A 216 -10.11 -12.20 9.56
CA MET A 216 -9.88 -12.21 8.11
C MET A 216 -9.13 -13.47 7.65
N SER A 217 -8.19 -13.99 8.45
CA SER A 217 -7.51 -15.25 8.13
C SER A 217 -8.45 -16.46 8.12
N GLN A 218 -9.47 -16.47 8.98
CA GLN A 218 -10.49 -17.52 9.02
C GLN A 218 -11.43 -17.38 7.81
N ASP A 219 -11.81 -16.17 7.45
CA ASP A 219 -12.74 -15.88 6.34
C ASP A 219 -12.12 -16.16 4.96
N LEU A 220 -10.83 -15.83 4.77
CA LEU A 220 -10.14 -15.99 3.49
C LEU A 220 -9.71 -17.43 3.21
N GLY A 221 -9.51 -18.25 4.24
CA GLY A 221 -8.97 -19.60 4.10
C GLY A 221 -7.52 -19.64 3.60
N THR A 222 -6.80 -18.50 3.63
CA THR A 222 -5.40 -18.38 3.24
C THR A 222 -4.54 -17.90 4.42
N PRO A 223 -3.22 -18.23 4.46
CA PRO A 223 -2.36 -17.85 5.58
C PRO A 223 -1.93 -16.36 5.55
N ILE A 224 -2.40 -15.56 4.60
CA ILE A 224 -1.86 -14.24 4.33
C ILE A 224 -2.09 -13.26 5.50
N ALA A 225 -3.31 -13.22 6.04
CA ALA A 225 -3.66 -12.36 7.18
C ALA A 225 -3.02 -12.85 8.48
N SER A 226 -2.90 -14.18 8.67
CA SER A 226 -2.13 -14.75 9.79
C SER A 226 -0.63 -14.39 9.70
N SER A 227 -0.07 -14.37 8.50
CA SER A 227 1.33 -13.97 8.27
C SER A 227 1.52 -12.49 8.59
N ALA A 228 0.60 -11.63 8.16
CA ALA A 228 0.59 -10.21 8.54
C ALA A 228 0.56 -10.03 10.06
N ASN A 229 -0.34 -10.73 10.75
CA ASN A 229 -0.44 -10.67 12.21
C ASN A 229 0.87 -11.11 12.88
N THR A 230 1.50 -12.19 12.38
CA THR A 230 2.79 -12.67 12.92
C THR A 230 3.90 -11.61 12.78
N VAL A 231 3.98 -10.95 11.62
CA VAL A 231 4.94 -9.86 11.38
C VAL A 231 4.71 -8.70 12.36
N LEU A 232 3.46 -8.28 12.53
CA LEU A 232 3.11 -7.19 13.43
C LEU A 232 3.38 -7.52 14.91
N GLN A 233 3.06 -8.73 15.37
CA GLN A 233 3.36 -9.15 16.75
C GLN A 233 4.87 -9.14 17.03
N ARG A 234 5.67 -9.64 16.09
CA ARG A 234 7.14 -9.57 16.17
C ARG A 234 7.60 -8.11 16.28
N PHE A 235 7.10 -7.25 15.39
CA PHE A 235 7.44 -5.83 15.39
C PHE A 235 7.05 -5.15 16.72
N TRP A 236 5.82 -5.32 17.20
CA TRP A 236 5.34 -4.75 18.47
C TRP A 236 6.15 -5.21 19.68
N SER A 237 6.68 -6.44 19.66
CA SER A 237 7.53 -6.97 20.73
C SER A 237 8.97 -6.46 20.68
N SER A 238 9.43 -5.99 19.50
CA SER A 238 10.83 -5.60 19.28
C SER A 238 11.18 -4.21 19.81
N GLY A 239 10.19 -3.35 20.04
CA GLY A 239 10.41 -1.95 20.42
C GLY A 239 10.91 -1.03 19.29
N LYS A 240 11.11 -1.59 18.09
CA LYS A 240 11.44 -0.84 16.87
C LYS A 240 10.25 -0.01 16.38
N ASP A 241 10.52 0.98 15.53
CA ASP A 241 9.54 2.00 15.16
C ASP A 241 9.58 2.44 13.68
N THR A 242 10.48 1.91 12.87
CA THR A 242 10.57 2.27 11.44
C THR A 242 9.78 1.30 10.57
N TRP A 243 9.47 1.72 9.33
CA TRP A 243 8.77 0.88 8.36
C TRP A 243 9.60 -0.35 8.00
N ASP A 244 10.89 -0.14 7.69
CA ASP A 244 11.81 -1.19 7.27
C ASP A 244 12.25 -2.11 8.43
N ASP A 245 12.07 -1.68 9.67
CA ASP A 245 12.17 -2.56 10.85
C ASP A 245 11.01 -3.55 10.98
N CYS A 246 9.82 -3.15 10.52
CA CYS A 246 8.63 -3.99 10.54
C CYS A 246 8.66 -5.02 9.39
N PHE A 247 9.03 -4.56 8.19
CA PHE A 247 8.94 -5.34 6.96
C PHE A 247 10.32 -5.57 6.32
N ASP A 248 10.79 -6.82 6.41
CA ASP A 248 12.12 -7.27 5.99
C ASP A 248 12.12 -8.09 4.69
N ARG A 249 10.94 -8.35 4.10
CA ARG A 249 10.78 -9.17 2.90
C ARG A 249 9.50 -8.84 2.14
N PRO A 250 9.49 -8.99 0.80
CA PRO A 250 8.29 -8.77 0.01
C PRO A 250 7.16 -9.71 0.46
N CYS A 251 6.05 -9.12 0.90
CA CYS A 251 4.80 -9.78 1.28
C CYS A 251 3.63 -8.97 0.72
N ALA A 252 2.98 -9.50 -0.31
CA ALA A 252 1.85 -8.83 -0.94
C ALA A 252 0.58 -9.06 -0.11
N PHE A 253 0.25 -8.14 0.80
CA PHE A 253 -0.92 -8.23 1.67
C PHE A 253 -2.23 -7.84 0.96
N VAL A 254 -2.57 -8.59 -0.09
CA VAL A 254 -3.81 -8.50 -0.89
C VAL A 254 -4.51 -9.86 -0.97
N THR A 255 -5.81 -9.90 -1.24
CA THR A 255 -6.63 -11.12 -1.17
C THR A 255 -6.87 -11.79 -2.50
#